data_AF-B0EGP6-F1
#
_entry.id   AF-B0EGP6-F1
#
_cell.length_a   1.000
_cell.length_b   1.000
_cell.length_c   1.000
_cell.angle_alpha   90.00
_cell.angle_beta   90.00
_cell.angle_gamma   90.00
#
_symmetry.space_group_name_H-M   'P 1'
#
loop_
_entity.id
_entity.type
_entity.pdbx_description
1 polymer ?
#
loop_
_entity_poly.entity_id
_entity_poly.type
_entity_poly.pdbx_seq_one_letter_code
_entity_poly.pdbx_strand_id
1 'polypeptide(L)'
;MKLGYNEIMITSMYFNDIKDFINLEIGIKRYRGNIERFHFNPIPLNEYSRRFFPNIETFHIYNENDEIFKDGKIFKQVIWYQVDYLTYLQEKKKEIYIKI
;
A
#
# COMPACT_ATOMS: atom_id res chain seq x y z
N MET A 1 17.39 -23.81 -1.36
CA MET A 1 16.95 -22.51 -0.81
C MET A 1 15.43 -22.56 -0.63
N LYS A 2 14.89 -22.24 0.56
CA LYS A 2 13.43 -22.14 0.77
C LYS A 2 13.09 -20.67 1.01
N LEU A 3 12.12 -20.14 0.27
CA LEU A 3 11.60 -18.79 0.51
C LEU A 3 10.81 -18.78 1.83
N GLY A 4 11.15 -17.88 2.74
CA GLY A 4 10.38 -17.61 3.95
C GLY A 4 9.28 -16.57 3.69
N TYR A 5 8.65 -16.11 4.77
CA TYR A 5 7.62 -15.08 4.68
C TYR A 5 8.18 -13.71 4.33
N ASN A 6 9.36 -13.35 4.84
CA ASN A 6 9.94 -12.04 4.61
C ASN A 6 10.32 -11.88 3.13
N GLU A 7 10.89 -12.92 2.53
CA GLU A 7 11.25 -12.96 1.12
C GLU A 7 10.00 -12.84 0.23
N ILE A 8 8.89 -13.48 0.61
CA ILE A 8 7.63 -13.33 -0.10
C ILE A 8 7.04 -11.95 0.07
N MET A 9 7.10 -11.37 1.26
CA MET A 9 6.60 -10.01 1.50
C MET A 9 7.38 -9.01 0.64
N ILE A 10 8.72 -9.13 0.59
CA ILE A 10 9.58 -8.31 -0.29
C ILE A 10 9.26 -8.55 -1.76
N THR A 11 9.03 -9.79 -2.17
CA THR A 11 8.67 -10.10 -3.57
C THR A 11 7.30 -9.52 -3.94
N SER A 12 6.34 -9.58 -3.01
CA SER A 12 4.97 -9.09 -3.22
C SER A 12 4.90 -7.56 -3.36
N MET A 13 5.94 -6.82 -2.94
CA MET A 13 6.08 -5.39 -3.21
C MET A 13 6.13 -5.05 -4.70
N TYR A 14 6.49 -6.02 -5.54
CA TYR A 14 6.62 -5.84 -6.99
C TYR A 14 5.43 -6.42 -7.77
N PHE A 15 4.35 -6.80 -7.07
CA PHE A 15 3.11 -7.22 -7.71
C PHE A 15 2.39 -6.02 -8.34
N ASN A 16 1.69 -6.27 -9.44
CA ASN A 16 1.06 -5.19 -10.21
C ASN A 16 -0.36 -4.92 -9.72
N ASP A 17 -1.08 -5.97 -9.31
CA ASP A 17 -2.48 -5.85 -8.93
C ASP A 17 -2.83 -6.75 -7.73
N ILE A 18 -4.05 -6.57 -7.21
CA ILE A 18 -4.56 -7.38 -6.09
C ILE A 18 -4.69 -8.88 -6.44
N LYS A 19 -4.86 -9.22 -7.72
CA LYS A 19 -5.03 -10.60 -8.16
C LYS A 19 -3.75 -11.39 -7.96
N ASP A 20 -2.57 -10.78 -8.14
CA ASP A 20 -1.28 -11.40 -7.83
C ASP A 20 -1.20 -11.82 -6.35
N PHE A 21 -1.62 -10.95 -5.44
CA PHE A 21 -1.67 -11.25 -3.99
C PHE A 21 -2.65 -12.39 -3.68
N ILE A 22 -3.86 -12.32 -4.23
CA ILE A 22 -4.89 -13.36 -4.03
C ILE A 22 -4.41 -14.71 -4.56
N ASN A 23 -3.83 -14.74 -5.76
CA ASN A 23 -3.30 -15.95 -6.38
C ASN A 23 -2.18 -16.56 -5.54
N LEU A 24 -1.30 -15.74 -4.97
CA LEU A 24 -0.23 -16.20 -4.08
C LEU A 24 -0.79 -16.93 -2.85
N GLU A 25 -1.77 -16.33 -2.15
CA GLU A 25 -2.34 -16.91 -0.93
C GLU A 25 -3.18 -18.17 -1.20
N ILE A 26 -3.94 -18.17 -2.31
CA ILE A 26 -4.75 -19.32 -2.71
C ILE A 26 -3.85 -20.45 -3.21
N GLY A 27 -2.88 -20.14 -4.08
CA GLY A 27 -1.99 -21.10 -4.72
C GLY A 27 -0.99 -21.73 -3.75
N ILE A 28 -0.55 -21.00 -2.74
CA ILE A 28 0.44 -21.48 -1.78
C ILE A 28 -0.07 -21.31 -0.35
N LYS A 29 -0.74 -22.35 0.17
CA LYS A 29 -1.35 -22.35 1.52
C LYS A 29 -0.45 -21.86 2.66
N ARG A 30 0.87 -22.05 2.54
CA ARG A 30 1.84 -21.60 3.54
C ARG A 30 1.90 -20.08 3.68
N TYR A 31 1.55 -19.32 2.64
CA TYR A 31 1.59 -17.86 2.63
C TYR A 31 0.22 -17.20 2.77
N ARG A 32 -0.78 -17.94 3.25
CA ARG A 32 -2.07 -17.34 3.63
C ARG A 32 -1.86 -16.29 4.72
N GLY A 33 -2.58 -15.18 4.61
CA GLY A 33 -2.42 -14.04 5.52
C GLY A 33 -1.16 -13.20 5.26
N ASN A 34 -0.53 -13.34 4.09
CA ASN A 34 0.58 -12.47 3.68
C ASN A 34 0.10 -11.02 3.47
N ILE A 35 -1.09 -10.82 2.90
CA ILE A 35 -1.67 -9.48 2.66
C ILE A 35 -1.89 -8.74 3.98
N GLU A 36 -2.32 -9.44 5.03
CA GLU A 36 -2.58 -8.84 6.35
C GLU A 36 -1.33 -8.30 7.04
N ARG A 37 -0.12 -8.71 6.61
CA ARG A 37 1.15 -8.26 7.17
C ARG A 37 1.56 -6.87 6.69
N PHE A 38 0.87 -6.32 5.70
CA PHE A 38 1.19 -5.02 5.14
C PHE A 38 0.61 -3.90 6.01
N HIS A 39 1.50 -3.06 6.55
CA HIS A 39 1.16 -1.83 7.26
C HIS A 39 1.12 -0.59 6.34
N PHE A 40 1.40 -0.79 5.05
CA PHE A 40 1.26 0.19 4.00
C PHE A 40 0.79 -0.50 2.71
N ASN A 41 0.09 0.22 1.83
CA ASN A 41 -0.38 -0.37 0.57
C ASN A 41 0.77 -0.50 -0.45
N PRO A 42 1.10 -1.72 -0.93
CA PRO A 42 2.14 -1.92 -1.94
C PRO A 42 1.70 -1.50 -3.35
N ILE A 43 0.40 -1.40 -3.58
CA ILE A 43 -0.23 -1.01 -4.85
C ILE A 43 -1.28 0.09 -4.60
N PRO A 44 -1.70 0.86 -5.63
CA PRO A 44 -2.89 1.69 -5.54
C PRO A 44 -4.11 0.86 -5.15
N LEU A 45 -4.95 1.39 -4.25
CA LEU A 45 -6.13 0.70 -3.76
C LEU A 45 -7.41 1.31 -4.34
N ASN A 46 -8.42 0.45 -4.51
CA ASN A 46 -9.80 0.83 -4.78
C ASN A 46 -10.72 0.17 -3.74
N GLU A 47 -12.01 0.48 -3.78
CA GLU A 47 -13.00 -0.09 -2.83
C GLU A 47 -12.96 -1.62 -2.69
N TYR A 48 -12.60 -2.34 -3.77
CA TYR A 48 -12.47 -3.80 -3.75
C TYR A 48 -11.17 -4.24 -3.08
N SER A 49 -10.02 -3.74 -3.54
CA SER A 49 -8.71 -4.16 -3.06
C SER A 49 -8.43 -3.69 -1.62
N ARG A 50 -9.00 -2.55 -1.21
CA ARG A 50 -8.89 -2.02 0.16
C ARG A 50 -9.35 -3.02 1.22
N ARG A 51 -10.34 -3.86 0.92
CA ARG A 51 -10.90 -4.85 1.86
C ARG A 51 -9.90 -5.91 2.29
N PHE A 52 -8.89 -6.18 1.45
CA PHE A 52 -7.89 -7.22 1.71
C PHE A 52 -6.74 -6.74 2.60
N PHE A 53 -6.54 -5.42 2.76
CA PHE A 53 -5.44 -4.85 3.52
C PHE A 53 -5.91 -4.22 4.85
N PRO A 54 -6.31 -5.02 5.86
CA PRO A 54 -6.97 -4.50 7.07
C PRO A 54 -6.05 -3.68 7.99
N ASN A 55 -4.73 -3.79 7.84
CA ASN A 55 -3.73 -3.28 8.79
C ASN A 55 -2.93 -2.09 8.23
N ILE A 56 -3.41 -1.43 7.17
CA ILE A 56 -2.75 -0.23 6.64
C ILE A 56 -2.79 0.90 7.66
N GLU A 57 -1.61 1.37 8.02
CA GLU A 57 -1.35 2.49 8.91
C GLU A 57 -0.79 3.69 8.12
N THR A 58 0.08 3.39 7.15
CA THR A 58 0.66 4.36 6.22
C THR A 58 0.08 4.17 4.82
N PHE A 59 -0.65 5.16 4.32
CA PHE A 59 -1.28 5.12 3.00
C PHE A 59 -0.42 5.83 1.96
N HIS A 60 0.01 5.08 0.95
CA HIS A 60 0.75 5.57 -0.21
C HIS A 60 -0.21 5.95 -1.34
N ILE A 61 -0.03 7.16 -1.86
CA ILE A 61 -0.74 7.71 -3.00
C ILE A 61 0.25 7.76 -4.16
N TYR A 62 0.04 6.90 -5.16
CA TYR A 62 0.98 6.72 -6.25
C TYR A 62 0.68 7.64 -7.44
N ASN A 63 -0.59 8.01 -7.63
CA ASN A 63 -1.03 8.96 -8.66
C ASN A 63 -2.02 9.98 -8.09
N GLU A 64 -2.16 11.11 -8.78
CA GLU A 64 -3.11 12.18 -8.43
C GLU A 64 -4.58 11.73 -8.43
N ASN A 65 -4.92 10.71 -9.21
CA ASN A 65 -6.27 10.20 -9.39
C ASN A 65 -6.57 8.94 -8.54
N ASP A 66 -5.62 8.52 -7.69
CA ASP A 66 -5.83 7.36 -6.83
C ASP A 66 -6.92 7.64 -5.77
N GLU A 67 -7.73 6.63 -5.46
CA GLU A 67 -8.71 6.73 -4.38
C GLU A 67 -8.00 6.89 -3.02
N ILE A 68 -8.45 7.87 -2.23
CA ILE A 68 -7.89 8.13 -0.89
C ILE A 68 -8.85 7.61 0.17
N PHE A 69 -8.34 6.69 0.99
CA PHE A 69 -9.09 6.16 2.13
C PHE A 69 -8.71 6.91 3.41
N LYS A 70 -9.72 7.21 4.23
CA LYS A 70 -9.59 7.84 5.55
C LYS A 70 -10.26 7.00 6.62
N ASP A 71 -10.14 5.68 6.53
CA ASP A 71 -10.59 4.83 7.61
C ASP A 71 -9.69 5.04 8.84
N GLY A 72 -10.26 5.07 10.04
CA GLY A 72 -9.60 5.55 11.27
C GLY A 72 -8.34 4.79 11.72
N LYS A 73 -7.85 3.83 10.93
CA LYS A 73 -6.56 3.16 11.09
C LYS A 73 -5.42 3.89 10.36
N ILE A 74 -5.72 4.65 9.30
CA ILE A 74 -4.71 5.40 8.53
C ILE A 74 -4.40 6.70 9.27
N PHE A 75 -3.20 6.79 9.82
CA PHE A 75 -2.71 8.00 10.49
C PHE A 75 -1.55 8.67 9.75
N LYS A 76 -1.02 8.06 8.69
CA LYS A 76 0.04 8.64 7.87
C LYS A 76 -0.29 8.52 6.38
N GLN A 77 -0.05 9.58 5.62
CA GLN A 77 -0.17 9.58 4.16
C GLN A 77 1.14 9.99 3.49
N VAL A 78 1.50 9.31 2.39
CA VAL A 78 2.72 9.55 1.62
C VAL A 78 2.38 9.65 0.13
N ILE A 79 2.71 10.78 -0.48
CA ILE A 79 2.58 11.03 -1.91
C ILE A 79 3.88 10.63 -2.63
N TRP A 80 3.76 9.87 -3.72
CA TRP A 80 4.89 9.38 -4.52
C TRP A 80 5.00 9.98 -5.92
N TYR A 81 3.98 10.74 -6.36
CA TYR A 81 4.02 11.44 -7.64
C TYR A 81 4.57 12.86 -7.47
N GLN A 82 4.99 13.45 -8.59
CA GLN A 82 5.52 14.81 -8.63
C GLN A 82 4.42 15.81 -8.29
N VAL A 83 4.70 16.71 -7.35
CA VAL A 83 3.84 17.84 -6.99
C VAL A 83 4.58 19.14 -7.16
N ASP A 84 3.85 20.22 -7.44
CA ASP A 84 4.43 21.56 -7.45
C ASP A 84 4.76 22.04 -6.02
N TYR A 85 5.58 23.09 -5.94
CA TYR A 85 6.08 23.60 -4.67
C TYR A 85 4.96 24.15 -3.75
N LEU A 86 3.91 24.76 -4.30
CA LEU A 86 2.81 25.29 -3.49
C LEU A 86 2.01 24.15 -2.88
N THR A 87 1.72 23.12 -3.66
CA THR A 87 1.10 21.89 -3.17
C THR A 87 1.96 21.24 -2.09
N TYR A 88 3.28 21.13 -2.29
CA TYR A 88 4.19 20.62 -1.25
C TYR A 88 4.08 21.38 0.07
N LEU A 89 4.06 22.72 0.04
CA LEU A 89 3.92 23.53 1.24
C LEU A 89 2.57 23.34 1.92
N GLN A 90 1.49 23.13 1.16
CA GLN A 90 0.16 22.89 1.71
C GLN A 90 0.06 21.51 2.36
N GLU A 91 0.52 20.46 1.68
CA GLU A 91 0.47 19.08 2.18
C GLU A 91 1.36 18.89 3.40
N LYS A 92 2.54 19.53 3.44
CA LYS A 92 3.42 19.53 4.62
C LYS A 92 2.74 20.12 5.86
N LYS A 93 1.88 21.13 5.72
CA LYS A 93 1.09 21.69 6.85
C LYS A 93 0.03 20.74 7.37
N LYS A 94 -0.44 19.80 6.54
CA LYS A 94 -1.41 18.76 6.88
C LYS A 94 -0.73 17.48 7.39
N GLU A 95 0.58 17.52 7.66
CA GLU A 95 1.39 16.36 8.03
C GLU A 95 1.39 15.23 6.97
N ILE A 96 1.11 15.59 5.72
CA ILE A 96 1.20 14.68 4.57
C ILE A 96 2.62 14.74 4.02
N TYR A 97 3.23 13.57 3.87
CA TYR A 97 4.61 13.44 3.43
C TYR A 97 4.66 13.32 1.91
N ILE A 98 5.59 14.02 1.29
CA ILE A 98 5.87 13.87 -0.14
C ILE A 98 7.24 13.24 -0.25
N LYS A 99 7.31 12.10 -0.95
CA LYS A 99 8.57 11.44 -1.23
C LYS A 99 9.22 12.12 -2.43
N ILE A 100 10.39 12.72 -2.17
CA ILE A 100 11.24 13.42 -3.14
C ILE A 100 12.22 12.42 -3.74
#